data_AF-T1FUF7-F1
#
_entry.id   AF-T1FUF7-F1
#
_cell.length_a   1.000
_cell.length_b   1.000
_cell.length_c   1.000
_cell.angle_alpha   90.00
_cell.angle_beta   90.00
_cell.angle_gamma   90.00
#
_symmetry.space_group_name_H-M   'P 1'
#
loop_
_entity.id
_entity.type
_entity.pdbx_description
1 polymer ?
#
loop_
_entity_poly.entity_id
_entity_poly.type
_entity_poly.pdbx_seq_one_letter_code
_entity_poly.pdbx_strand_id
1 'polypeptide(L)'
;MPQRREVVMMVVVVLKNDVKCQQRSPSSSSSYSSSSPSPAYCDVTKARDYHTLCEAVRDEVGKLCGRNCQTPCKTNAKVCGMDGVTYANECQCRCHHVPVDYYSPCYILPHFIDATSSKVTCPKVTCSKNNLIKGCQSIIPPGACCPICASELRMLINKRLATTLRMNQENGITLSGLADNLESLLSVRECRIYVYISMDGDLVVLVTPSNQFASNNLVQACQQEASHIANMISTNHPTIRYNAYLSLLSSAHHYHNDDDGDDEEEDEKDDDDDDDDENIRKCAM
;
A
#
# COMPACT_ATOMS: atom_id res chain seq x y z
N MET A 1 34.09 0.18 7.32
CA MET A 1 33.08 1.15 6.85
C MET A 1 32.24 0.48 5.77
N PRO A 2 31.16 -0.25 6.09
CA PRO A 2 30.36 -0.89 5.07
C PRO A 2 29.37 0.13 4.49
N GLN A 3 29.48 0.39 3.19
CA GLN A 3 28.45 1.11 2.44
C GLN A 3 27.15 0.30 2.51
N ARG A 4 26.12 0.86 3.16
CA ARG A 4 24.75 0.33 3.13
C ARG A 4 24.29 0.28 1.67
N ARG A 5 23.99 -0.91 1.18
CA ARG A 5 23.25 -1.11 -0.07
C ARG A 5 21.82 -0.60 0.16
N GLU A 6 21.48 0.55 -0.41
CA GLU A 6 20.08 0.96 -0.59
C GLU A 6 19.41 -0.02 -1.55
N VAL A 7 18.53 -0.86 -1.04
CA VAL A 7 17.58 -1.62 -1.85
C VAL A 7 16.27 -0.86 -1.82
N VAL A 8 16.21 0.25 -2.57
CA VAL A 8 14.96 0.97 -2.82
C VAL A 8 14.37 0.39 -4.10
N MET A 9 13.33 -0.44 -3.95
CA MET A 9 12.66 -1.08 -5.08
C MET A 9 11.68 -0.08 -5.71
N MET A 10 12.05 0.39 -6.91
CA MET A 10 11.43 1.49 -7.64
C MET A 10 10.20 1.05 -8.44
N VAL A 11 9.09 1.82 -8.38
CA VAL A 11 8.29 2.14 -9.58
C VAL A 11 8.66 3.54 -10.03
N VAL A 12 9.89 3.53 -10.48
CA VAL A 12 10.38 4.33 -11.56
C VAL A 12 10.48 3.30 -12.66
N VAL A 13 9.82 3.46 -13.80
CA VAL A 13 10.26 2.68 -14.98
C VAL A 13 11.64 3.22 -15.31
N VAL A 14 12.66 2.61 -14.69
CA VAL A 14 14.04 2.80 -15.08
C VAL A 14 14.14 2.02 -16.37
N LEU A 15 14.05 2.74 -17.48
CA LEU A 15 14.22 2.17 -18.80
C LEU A 15 15.65 1.63 -18.87
N LYS A 16 15.83 0.33 -18.59
CA LYS A 16 17.05 -0.38 -18.95
C LYS A 16 17.19 -0.32 -20.47
N ASN A 17 18.43 -0.30 -20.97
CA ASN A 17 18.77 -0.33 -22.40
C ASN A 17 18.15 -1.51 -23.20
N ASP A 18 17.42 -2.42 -22.54
CA ASP A 18 16.78 -3.59 -23.14
C ASP A 18 15.39 -3.32 -23.75
N VAL A 19 14.84 -2.11 -23.62
CA VAL A 19 13.60 -1.75 -24.35
C VAL A 19 13.93 -1.62 -25.84
N LYS A 20 13.80 -2.73 -26.57
CA LYS A 20 13.96 -2.79 -28.02
C LYS A 20 12.81 -2.04 -28.71
N CYS A 21 12.95 -0.73 -28.83
CA CYS A 21 12.07 0.09 -29.64
C CYS A 21 12.37 -0.17 -31.12
N GLN A 22 11.66 -1.12 -31.72
CA GLN A 22 11.69 -1.28 -33.18
C GLN A 22 11.16 0.01 -33.81
N GLN A 23 11.96 0.61 -34.69
CA GLN A 23 11.48 1.65 -35.59
C GLN A 23 10.48 0.98 -36.54
N ARG A 24 9.17 1.19 -36.34
CA ARG A 24 8.21 0.87 -37.40
C ARG A 24 8.53 1.79 -38.58
N SER A 25 8.91 1.20 -39.72
CA SER A 25 8.88 1.89 -41.00
C SER A 25 7.44 2.38 -41.27
N PRO A 26 7.26 3.55 -41.90
CA PRO A 26 5.95 4.08 -42.21
C PRO A 26 5.38 3.30 -43.41
N SER A 27 4.87 2.11 -43.16
CA SER A 27 4.28 1.26 -44.19
C SER A 27 3.19 0.39 -43.60
N SER A 28 2.04 1.03 -43.37
CA SER A 28 0.70 0.55 -43.72
C SER A 28 -0.31 1.30 -42.86
N SER A 29 -1.17 2.05 -43.53
CA SER A 29 -2.38 2.66 -43.02
C SER A 29 -3.27 1.55 -42.45
N SER A 30 -3.03 1.18 -41.20
CA SER A 30 -4.03 0.49 -40.41
C SER A 30 -4.89 1.58 -39.79
N SER A 31 -6.10 1.69 -40.31
CA SER A 31 -7.21 2.42 -39.75
C SER A 31 -7.47 1.93 -38.32
N TYR A 32 -6.70 2.43 -37.36
CA TYR A 32 -7.04 2.39 -35.96
C TYR A 32 -7.83 3.66 -35.66
N SER A 33 -9.02 3.45 -35.14
CA SER A 33 -9.93 4.45 -34.63
C SER A 33 -9.21 5.58 -33.88
N SER A 34 -9.67 6.80 -34.14
CA SER A 34 -9.22 8.09 -33.59
C SER A 34 -9.45 8.28 -32.07
N SER A 35 -9.33 7.22 -31.27
CA SER A 35 -9.11 7.33 -29.83
C SER A 35 -7.61 7.25 -29.58
N SER A 36 -6.93 8.41 -29.59
CA SER A 36 -5.57 8.52 -29.07
C SER A 36 -5.52 7.83 -27.69
N PRO A 37 -4.64 6.85 -27.45
CA PRO A 37 -4.48 6.31 -26.11
C PRO A 37 -4.10 7.47 -25.19
N SER A 38 -4.90 7.68 -24.14
CA SER A 38 -4.59 8.66 -23.08
C SER A 38 -3.11 8.50 -22.66
N PRO A 39 -2.38 9.61 -22.41
CA PRO A 39 -0.96 9.51 -22.08
C PRO A 39 -0.78 8.56 -20.90
N ALA A 40 0.03 7.52 -21.07
CA ALA A 40 0.09 6.41 -20.12
C ALA A 40 1.22 6.59 -19.10
N TYR A 41 2.19 7.48 -19.37
CA TYR A 41 3.39 7.61 -18.55
C TYR A 41 3.73 9.07 -18.26
N CYS A 42 4.19 9.36 -17.04
CA CYS A 42 4.62 10.68 -16.60
C CYS A 42 6.10 10.67 -16.22
N ASP A 43 6.90 11.56 -16.81
CA ASP A 43 8.21 11.95 -16.27
C ASP A 43 8.00 12.81 -15.02
N VAL A 44 8.22 12.22 -13.85
CA VAL A 44 8.02 12.87 -12.55
C VAL A 44 9.03 13.97 -12.25
N THR A 45 10.10 14.07 -13.05
CA THR A 45 11.15 15.09 -12.93
C THR A 45 10.85 16.30 -13.79
N LYS A 46 10.38 16.07 -15.02
CA LYS A 46 10.05 17.13 -15.99
C LYS A 46 8.56 17.49 -16.03
N ALA A 47 7.72 16.76 -15.30
CA ALA A 47 6.25 16.87 -15.34
C ALA A 47 5.70 16.77 -16.76
N ARG A 48 6.25 15.83 -17.55
CA ARG A 48 5.90 15.62 -18.96
C ARG A 48 5.25 14.26 -19.18
N ASP A 49 4.13 14.28 -19.89
CA ASP A 49 3.40 13.09 -20.29
C ASP A 49 4.00 12.45 -21.55
N TYR A 50 3.93 11.12 -21.59
CA TYR A 50 4.36 10.26 -22.66
C TYR A 50 3.26 9.25 -22.98
N HIS A 51 2.97 9.04 -24.26
CA HIS A 51 1.93 8.10 -24.68
C HIS A 51 2.43 6.66 -24.73
N THR A 52 3.74 6.47 -24.92
CA THR A 52 4.36 5.14 -24.98
C THR A 52 5.70 5.14 -24.26
N LEU A 53 6.10 3.96 -23.75
CA LEU A 53 7.45 3.78 -23.18
C LEU A 53 8.54 4.11 -24.19
N CYS A 54 8.35 3.79 -25.47
CA CYS A 54 9.36 4.07 -26.50
C CYS A 54 9.58 5.55 -26.78
N GLU A 55 8.54 6.38 -26.65
CA GLU A 55 8.70 7.83 -26.72
C GLU A 55 9.59 8.31 -25.57
N ALA A 56 9.34 7.82 -24.36
CA ALA A 56 10.13 8.18 -23.19
C ALA A 56 11.57 7.64 -23.22
N VAL A 57 11.82 6.46 -23.79
CA VAL A 57 13.18 5.93 -24.02
C VAL A 57 13.97 6.83 -24.96
N ARG A 58 13.35 7.31 -26.05
CA ARG A 58 14.03 8.20 -27.00
C ARG A 58 14.39 9.55 -26.39
N ASP A 59 13.58 10.01 -25.45
CA ASP A 59 13.83 11.23 -24.68
C ASP A 59 14.75 11.00 -23.46
N GLU A 60 15.34 9.80 -23.34
CA GLU A 60 16.26 9.38 -22.28
C GLU A 60 15.68 9.61 -20.87
N VAL A 61 14.38 9.35 -20.70
CA VAL A 61 13.72 9.56 -19.41
C VAL A 61 14.12 8.47 -18.44
N GLY A 62 14.87 8.84 -17.41
CA GLY A 62 15.29 7.90 -16.35
C GLY A 62 14.20 7.59 -15.33
N LYS A 63 13.15 8.42 -15.23
CA LYS A 63 12.08 8.24 -14.24
C LYS A 63 10.66 8.43 -14.72
N LEU A 64 9.99 7.33 -15.05
CA LEU A 64 8.58 7.34 -15.45
C LEU A 64 7.68 6.69 -14.41
N CYS A 65 6.48 7.25 -14.32
CA CYS A 65 5.36 6.74 -13.56
C CYS A 65 4.28 6.25 -14.53
N GLY A 66 3.68 5.08 -14.31
CA GLY A 66 2.67 4.46 -15.18
C GLY A 66 1.28 5.13 -15.15
N ARG A 67 1.25 6.46 -15.15
CA ARG A 67 0.04 7.29 -15.19
C ARG A 67 0.37 8.66 -15.74
N ASN A 68 -0.66 9.44 -16.05
CA ASN A 68 -0.51 10.83 -16.45
C ASN A 68 0.05 11.69 -15.31
N CYS A 69 0.71 12.78 -15.67
CA CYS A 69 1.23 13.76 -14.75
C CYS A 69 0.08 14.48 -14.06
N GLN A 70 0.08 14.39 -12.74
CA GLN A 70 -0.82 15.14 -11.88
C GLN A 70 -0.24 16.54 -11.62
N THR A 71 -1.08 17.49 -11.21
CA THR A 71 -0.66 18.86 -10.85
C THR A 71 0.55 18.91 -9.91
N PRO A 72 0.66 18.04 -8.86
CA PRO A 72 1.81 18.04 -7.97
C PRO A 72 3.14 17.63 -8.62
N CYS A 73 3.15 17.10 -9.85
CA CYS A 73 4.40 16.78 -10.55
C CYS A 73 5.14 18.05 -10.99
N LYS A 74 4.45 19.19 -11.12
CA LYS A 74 5.03 20.46 -11.55
C LYS A 74 5.75 21.22 -10.43
N THR A 75 5.60 20.77 -9.18
CA THR A 75 6.24 21.40 -8.03
C THR A 75 7.52 20.64 -7.69
N ASN A 76 8.58 21.37 -7.30
CA ASN A 76 9.82 20.79 -6.76
C ASN A 76 9.83 20.84 -5.21
N ALA A 77 8.64 20.78 -4.61
CA ALA A 77 8.46 20.82 -3.17
C ALA A 77 8.67 19.43 -2.59
N LYS A 78 9.80 19.21 -1.92
CA LYS A 78 10.13 17.94 -1.27
C LYS A 78 9.05 17.55 -0.25
N VAL A 79 8.77 16.26 -0.18
CA VAL A 79 7.81 15.68 0.77
C VAL A 79 8.43 14.47 1.48
N CYS A 80 7.90 14.15 2.65
CA CYS A 80 8.21 12.93 3.36
C CYS A 80 7.10 11.90 3.07
N GLY A 81 7.49 10.73 2.58
CA GLY A 81 6.58 9.59 2.47
C GLY A 81 6.38 8.92 3.83
N MET A 82 5.26 8.22 3.99
CA MET A 82 5.02 7.41 5.21
C MET A 82 6.02 6.25 5.38
N ASP A 83 6.75 5.90 4.33
CA ASP A 83 7.88 4.97 4.38
C ASP A 83 9.18 5.59 4.96
N GLY A 84 9.14 6.86 5.39
CA GLY A 84 10.28 7.60 5.92
C GLY A 84 11.27 8.07 4.85
N VAL A 85 10.93 7.96 3.56
CA VAL A 85 11.77 8.40 2.44
C VAL A 85 11.42 9.81 2.00
N THR A 86 12.44 10.63 1.76
CA THR A 86 12.25 11.97 1.18
C THR A 86 12.13 11.87 -0.33
N TYR A 87 11.01 12.35 -0.87
CA TYR A 87 10.77 12.47 -2.31
C TYR A 87 10.99 13.89 -2.80
N ALA A 88 11.40 14.04 -4.06
CA ALA A 88 11.62 15.34 -4.68
C ALA A 88 10.33 16.16 -4.80
N ASN A 89 9.21 15.46 -4.98
CA ASN A 89 7.87 16.02 -5.01
C ASN A 89 6.80 14.97 -4.66
N GLU A 90 5.58 15.44 -4.39
CA GLU A 90 4.42 14.59 -4.08
C GLU A 90 4.09 13.60 -5.21
N CYS A 91 4.29 14.01 -6.46
CA CYS A 91 4.03 13.13 -7.60
C CYS A 91 4.94 11.91 -7.58
N GLN A 92 6.24 12.10 -7.34
CA GLN A 92 7.22 11.04 -7.20
C GLN A 92 6.87 10.10 -6.03
N CYS A 93 6.48 10.66 -4.88
CA CYS A 93 6.01 9.89 -3.71
C CYS A 93 4.84 8.97 -4.08
N ARG A 94 3.79 9.53 -4.68
CA ARG A 94 2.60 8.78 -5.13
C ARG A 94 2.93 7.77 -6.24
N CYS A 95 3.93 8.03 -7.07
CA CYS A 95 4.38 7.10 -8.11
C CYS A 95 5.10 5.88 -7.55
N HIS A 96 5.66 5.99 -6.35
CA HIS A 96 6.19 4.86 -5.60
C HIS A 96 5.11 4.14 -4.77
N HIS A 97 3.83 4.46 -4.96
CA HIS A 97 2.73 3.95 -4.13
C HIS A 97 2.93 4.23 -2.63
N VAL A 98 3.55 5.38 -2.33
CA VAL A 98 3.71 5.87 -0.97
C VAL A 98 2.86 7.13 -0.78
N PRO A 99 2.03 7.19 0.27
CA PRO A 99 1.28 8.39 0.62
C PRO A 99 2.21 9.41 1.27
N VAL A 100 1.89 10.69 1.07
CA VAL A 100 2.64 11.79 1.71
C VAL A 100 2.26 11.85 3.18
N ASP A 101 3.25 11.84 4.06
CA ASP A 101 3.10 12.09 5.49
C ASP A 101 3.05 13.60 5.77
N TYR A 102 4.06 14.35 5.31
CA TYR A 102 4.11 15.80 5.44
C TYR A 102 4.93 16.50 4.33
N TYR A 103 4.65 17.80 4.14
CA TYR A 103 5.21 18.64 3.07
C TYR A 103 6.56 19.27 3.45
N SER A 104 7.53 18.43 3.81
CA SER A 104 8.94 18.80 3.95
C SER A 104 9.80 17.54 3.79
N PRO A 105 11.13 17.65 3.66
CA PRO A 105 12.01 16.49 3.76
C PRO A 105 11.79 15.72 5.06
N CYS A 106 11.95 14.39 5.03
CA CYS A 106 11.84 13.59 6.23
C CYS A 106 12.86 14.02 7.27
N TYR A 107 12.38 14.23 8.50
CA TYR A 107 13.23 14.38 9.65
C TYR A 107 13.64 12.98 10.14
N ILE A 108 14.91 12.79 10.49
CA ILE A 108 15.32 11.60 11.26
C ILE A 108 14.76 11.80 12.66
N LEU A 109 13.56 11.28 12.89
CA LEU A 109 12.94 11.27 14.21
C LEU A 109 13.14 9.88 14.81
N PRO A 110 13.62 9.78 16.06
CA PRO A 110 13.26 8.64 16.89
C PRO A 110 11.75 8.73 17.08
N HIS A 111 11.00 7.76 16.53
CA HIS A 111 9.61 7.56 16.90
C HIS A 111 9.58 7.29 18.41
N PHE A 112 9.21 8.29 19.21
CA PHE A 112 8.93 8.06 20.62
C PHE A 112 7.50 7.55 20.70
N ILE A 113 7.36 6.23 20.81
CA ILE A 113 6.15 5.64 21.36
C ILE A 113 6.19 5.99 22.85
N ASP A 114 5.37 6.94 23.27
CA ASP A 114 5.17 7.15 24.69
C ASP A 114 4.53 5.88 25.25
N ALA A 115 5.28 5.14 26.08
CA ALA A 115 4.87 3.85 26.64
C ALA A 115 3.58 3.94 27.47
N THR A 116 3.11 5.16 27.77
CA THR A 116 1.88 5.42 28.52
C THR A 116 0.69 5.87 27.67
N SER A 117 0.81 6.04 26.34
CA SER A 117 -0.33 6.57 25.55
C SER A 117 -0.37 6.18 24.06
N SER A 118 0.47 5.27 23.56
CA SER A 118 0.48 4.86 22.13
C SER A 118 0.55 6.05 21.15
N LYS A 119 0.99 7.22 21.63
CA LYS A 119 0.83 8.49 20.91
C LYS A 119 2.15 8.85 20.25
N VAL A 120 2.21 8.58 18.95
CA VAL A 120 3.31 9.02 18.09
C VAL A 120 3.48 10.53 18.23
N THR A 121 4.65 10.95 18.73
CA THR A 121 4.99 12.37 18.85
C THR A 121 6.09 12.72 17.87
N CYS A 122 5.78 13.61 16.91
CA CYS A 122 6.74 14.12 15.92
C CYS A 122 6.96 15.63 16.13
N PRO A 123 7.92 16.05 16.99
CA PRO A 123 8.00 17.44 17.48
C PRO A 123 8.28 18.48 16.39
N LYS A 124 8.95 18.08 15.30
CA LYS A 124 9.31 18.96 14.18
C LYS A 124 8.34 18.90 13.01
N VAL A 125 7.30 18.07 13.11
CA VAL A 125 6.32 17.87 12.04
C VAL A 125 5.07 18.69 12.34
N THR A 126 4.62 19.44 11.34
CA THR A 126 3.34 20.15 11.38
C THR A 126 2.42 19.53 10.34
N CYS A 127 1.36 18.87 10.81
CA CYS A 127 0.40 18.22 9.92
C CYS A 127 -0.58 19.23 9.33
N SER A 128 -0.82 19.12 8.01
CA SER A 128 -1.82 19.96 7.33
C SER A 128 -3.23 19.51 7.72
N LYS A 129 -3.91 20.31 8.53
CA LYS A 129 -5.33 20.06 8.90
C LYS A 129 -6.27 20.06 7.68
N ASN A 130 -5.87 20.72 6.59
CA ASN A 130 -6.65 20.81 5.36
C ASN A 130 -6.67 19.50 4.55
N ASN A 131 -5.87 18.51 4.95
CA ASN A 131 -5.77 17.23 4.25
C ASN A 131 -6.66 16.15 4.88
N LEU A 132 -7.32 16.45 6.00
CA LEU A 132 -8.27 15.56 6.63
C LEU A 132 -9.70 15.89 6.18
N ILE A 133 -10.42 14.86 5.75
CA ILE A 133 -11.82 14.97 5.34
C ILE A 133 -12.68 15.17 6.60
N LYS A 134 -13.56 16.17 6.56
CA LYS A 134 -14.37 16.55 7.72
C LYS A 134 -15.33 15.42 8.12
N GLY A 135 -15.15 14.90 9.34
CA GLY A 135 -16.01 13.85 9.90
C GLY A 135 -15.55 12.42 9.60
N CYS A 136 -14.39 12.27 8.98
CA CYS A 136 -13.73 10.97 8.86
C CYS A 136 -12.98 10.63 10.17
N GLN A 137 -13.03 9.36 10.57
CA GLN A 137 -12.18 8.82 11.63
C GLN A 137 -10.77 8.62 11.07
N SER A 138 -9.86 9.51 11.46
CA SER A 138 -8.48 9.45 10.99
C SER A 138 -7.66 8.43 11.76
N ILE A 139 -6.71 7.80 11.09
CA ILE A 139 -5.72 6.91 11.68
C ILE A 139 -4.31 7.48 11.51
N ILE A 140 -3.36 7.04 12.34
CA ILE A 140 -1.93 7.31 12.16
C ILE A 140 -1.27 5.96 11.85
N PRO A 141 -0.95 5.69 10.57
CA PRO A 141 -0.32 4.42 10.19
C PRO A 141 1.07 4.23 10.82
N PRO A 142 1.54 2.99 10.98
CA PRO A 142 2.87 2.71 11.52
C PRO A 142 3.98 3.47 10.79
N GLY A 143 4.81 4.20 11.54
CA GLY A 143 5.91 4.99 10.98
C GLY A 143 5.53 6.39 10.48
N ALA A 144 4.24 6.70 10.31
CA ALA A 144 3.77 8.03 9.93
C ALA A 144 3.70 8.98 11.14
N CYS A 145 3.81 10.28 10.88
CA CYS A 145 3.66 11.34 11.88
C CYS A 145 2.27 11.99 11.83
N CYS A 146 1.63 12.01 10.66
CA CYS A 146 0.40 12.73 10.43
C CYS A 146 -0.81 11.80 10.24
N PRO A 147 -1.97 12.18 10.79
CA PRO A 147 -3.20 11.43 10.61
C PRO A 147 -3.71 11.52 9.17
N ILE A 148 -4.33 10.44 8.69
CA ILE A 148 -4.98 10.37 7.38
C ILE A 148 -6.37 9.72 7.45
N CYS A 149 -7.18 10.01 6.44
CA CYS A 149 -8.45 9.33 6.20
C CYS A 149 -8.21 8.10 5.33
N ALA A 150 -8.00 6.95 5.98
CA ALA A 150 -7.77 5.69 5.30
C ALA A 150 -8.31 4.52 6.12
N SER A 151 -8.61 3.43 5.43
CA SER A 151 -8.79 2.12 6.05
C SER A 151 -7.47 1.37 5.99
N GLU A 152 -6.93 1.04 7.17
CA GLU A 152 -5.72 0.22 7.29
C GLU A 152 -6.07 -1.25 7.34
N LEU A 153 -5.41 -2.02 6.47
CA LEU A 153 -5.39 -3.47 6.51
C LEU A 153 -3.96 -3.91 6.85
N ARG A 154 -3.84 -4.81 7.82
CA ARG A 154 -2.59 -5.54 8.08
C ARG A 154 -2.70 -6.91 7.46
N MET A 155 -1.75 -7.22 6.59
CA MET A 155 -1.75 -8.47 5.83
C MET A 155 -0.52 -9.31 6.16
N LEU A 156 -0.72 -10.61 6.25
CA LEU A 156 0.38 -11.57 6.41
C LEU A 156 0.81 -12.13 5.06
N ILE A 157 2.13 -12.14 4.84
CA ILE A 157 2.75 -12.71 3.64
C ILE A 157 3.24 -14.12 3.95
N ASN A 158 2.81 -15.10 3.15
CA ASN A 158 3.36 -16.44 3.16
C ASN A 158 4.80 -16.44 2.63
N LYS A 159 5.76 -16.34 3.54
CA LYS A 159 7.20 -16.28 3.23
C LYS A 159 7.68 -17.50 2.44
N ARG A 160 7.15 -18.70 2.69
CA ARG A 160 7.55 -19.92 1.98
C ARG A 160 7.19 -19.83 0.50
N LEU A 161 5.94 -19.46 0.21
CA LEU A 161 5.49 -19.28 -1.17
C LEU A 161 6.25 -18.16 -1.87
N ALA A 162 6.52 -17.06 -1.17
CA ALA A 162 7.33 -15.95 -1.69
C ALA A 162 8.74 -16.39 -2.09
N THR A 163 9.40 -17.24 -1.29
CA THR A 163 10.72 -17.78 -1.63
C THR A 163 10.68 -18.69 -2.85
N THR A 164 9.63 -19.50 -3.02
CA THR A 164 9.46 -20.38 -4.19
C THR A 164 9.18 -19.58 -5.47
N LEU A 165 8.32 -18.56 -5.41
CA LEU A 165 7.97 -17.75 -6.58
C LEU A 165 9.13 -16.87 -7.06
N ARG A 166 10.01 -16.41 -6.15
CA ARG A 166 11.26 -15.72 -6.52
C ARG A 166 12.20 -16.58 -7.36
N MET A 167 12.18 -17.89 -7.19
CA MET A 167 13.02 -18.80 -7.98
C MET A 167 12.47 -19.01 -9.41
N ASN A 168 11.18 -18.76 -9.62
CA ASN A 168 10.49 -19.02 -10.89
C ASN A 168 10.27 -17.78 -11.77
N GLN A 169 10.34 -16.56 -11.19
CA GLN A 169 10.23 -15.30 -11.92
C GLN A 169 11.57 -14.57 -11.93
N GLU A 170 12.06 -14.19 -13.12
CA GLU A 170 13.32 -13.43 -13.28
C GLU A 170 13.36 -12.11 -12.48
N ASN A 171 12.20 -11.52 -12.16
CA ASN A 171 12.09 -10.27 -11.41
C ASN A 171 11.50 -10.42 -9.99
N GLY A 172 11.09 -11.63 -9.60
CA GLY A 172 10.39 -11.90 -8.33
C GLY A 172 9.08 -11.10 -8.14
N ILE A 173 8.48 -11.23 -6.96
CA ILE A 173 7.28 -10.48 -6.57
C ILE A 173 7.69 -9.17 -5.88
N THR A 174 7.19 -8.05 -6.40
CA THR A 174 7.47 -6.70 -5.91
C THR A 174 6.29 -6.11 -5.14
N LEU A 175 6.55 -5.19 -4.20
CA LEU A 175 5.49 -4.46 -3.48
C LEU A 175 4.61 -3.64 -4.42
N SER A 176 5.18 -3.11 -5.50
CA SER A 176 4.41 -2.40 -6.50
C SER A 176 3.52 -3.30 -7.32
N GLY A 177 4.01 -4.44 -7.78
CA GLY A 177 3.18 -5.41 -8.48
C GLY A 177 2.06 -5.90 -7.58
N LEU A 178 2.33 -6.05 -6.27
CA LEU A 178 1.30 -6.31 -5.29
C LEU A 178 0.27 -5.17 -5.19
N ALA A 179 0.73 -3.92 -5.09
CA ALA A 179 -0.15 -2.75 -5.06
C ALA A 179 -1.02 -2.63 -6.31
N ASP A 180 -0.46 -2.80 -7.52
CA ASP A 180 -1.18 -2.74 -8.79
C ASP A 180 -2.26 -3.83 -8.87
N ASN A 181 -1.93 -5.05 -8.44
CA ASN A 181 -2.89 -6.16 -8.43
C ASN A 181 -3.98 -5.95 -7.38
N LEU A 182 -3.66 -5.37 -6.21
CA LEU A 182 -4.66 -4.98 -5.22
C LEU A 182 -5.54 -3.83 -5.72
N GLU A 183 -4.97 -2.80 -6.36
CA GLU A 183 -5.71 -1.66 -6.92
C GLU A 183 -6.68 -2.12 -8.03
N SER A 184 -6.34 -3.18 -8.77
CA SER A 184 -7.22 -3.81 -9.76
C SER A 184 -8.47 -4.49 -9.17
N LEU A 185 -8.49 -4.73 -7.86
CA LEU A 185 -9.66 -5.28 -7.15
C LEU A 185 -10.65 -4.21 -6.72
N LEU A 186 -10.26 -2.93 -6.75
CA LEU A 186 -11.13 -1.83 -6.37
C LEU A 186 -12.22 -1.64 -7.42
N SER A 187 -13.47 -1.68 -6.99
CA SER A 187 -14.63 -1.34 -7.82
C SER A 187 -14.80 0.18 -7.96
N VAL A 188 -14.36 0.93 -6.94
CA VAL A 188 -14.45 2.40 -6.89
C VAL A 188 -13.14 3.03 -7.36
N ARG A 189 -13.17 3.70 -8.52
CA ARG A 189 -11.98 4.29 -9.17
C ARG A 189 -11.36 5.44 -8.40
N GLU A 190 -12.15 6.11 -7.58
CA GLU A 190 -11.72 7.22 -6.76
C GLU A 190 -11.01 6.77 -5.48
N CYS A 191 -11.05 5.47 -5.13
CA CYS A 191 -10.25 4.88 -4.07
C CYS A 191 -8.87 4.49 -4.61
N ARG A 192 -7.86 4.58 -3.76
CA ARG A 192 -6.48 4.20 -4.08
C ARG A 192 -5.91 3.33 -2.98
N ILE A 193 -4.99 2.47 -3.39
CA ILE A 193 -4.25 1.60 -2.50
C ILE A 193 -2.80 2.07 -2.39
N TYR A 194 -2.34 2.15 -1.16
CA TYR A 194 -0.94 2.34 -0.83
C TYR A 194 -0.44 1.14 -0.04
N VAL A 195 0.78 0.68 -0.33
CA VAL A 195 1.33 -0.55 0.25
C VAL A 195 2.77 -0.29 0.67
N TYR A 196 3.11 -0.63 1.91
CA TYR A 196 4.47 -0.61 2.42
C TYR A 196 4.66 -1.67 3.50
N ILE A 197 5.92 -1.92 3.87
CA ILE A 197 6.26 -2.84 4.96
C ILE A 197 6.58 -1.98 6.20
N SER A 198 5.92 -2.24 7.31
CA SER A 198 6.17 -1.55 8.59
C SER A 198 7.54 -1.94 9.18
N MET A 199 7.95 -1.25 10.24
CA MET A 199 9.17 -1.61 10.98
C MET A 199 9.07 -2.99 11.64
N ASP A 200 7.86 -3.42 12.00
CA ASP A 200 7.58 -4.74 12.59
C ASP A 200 7.58 -5.85 11.53
N GLY A 201 7.66 -5.49 10.25
CA GLY A 201 7.69 -6.41 9.12
C GLY A 201 6.31 -6.81 8.60
N ASP A 202 5.24 -6.16 9.08
CA ASP A 202 3.88 -6.33 8.58
C ASP A 202 3.72 -5.64 7.22
N LEU A 203 2.93 -6.25 6.33
CA LEU A 203 2.49 -5.57 5.12
C LEU A 203 1.30 -4.68 5.46
N VAL A 204 1.52 -3.37 5.45
CA VAL A 204 0.48 -2.37 5.70
C VAL A 204 -0.11 -1.92 4.37
N VAL A 205 -1.42 -2.04 4.25
CA VAL A 205 -2.19 -1.60 3.09
C VAL A 205 -3.17 -0.51 3.53
N LEU A 206 -3.10 0.65 2.89
CA LEU A 206 -4.00 1.77 3.15
C LEU A 206 -4.91 1.97 1.95
N VAL A 207 -6.22 1.90 2.19
CA VAL A 207 -7.24 2.24 1.19
C VAL A 207 -7.78 3.62 1.52
N THR A 208 -7.61 4.58 0.60
CA THR A 208 -7.94 5.99 0.85
C THR A 208 -8.50 6.64 -0.41
N PRO A 209 -9.37 7.66 -0.27
CA PRO A 209 -9.77 8.47 -1.42
C PRO A 209 -8.57 9.13 -2.11
N SER A 210 -8.62 9.17 -3.43
CA SER A 210 -7.64 9.81 -4.32
C SER A 210 -7.51 11.33 -4.12
N ASN A 211 -8.52 11.96 -3.50
CA ASN A 211 -8.62 13.39 -3.30
C ASN A 211 -8.88 13.73 -1.82
N GLN A 212 -8.10 14.67 -1.28
CA GLN A 212 -8.23 15.22 0.07
C GLN A 212 -9.52 16.02 0.32
N PHE A 213 -10.23 16.43 -0.73
CA PHE A 213 -11.56 17.09 -0.65
C PHE A 213 -12.72 16.12 -0.91
N ALA A 214 -12.49 14.81 -0.74
CA ALA A 214 -13.52 13.81 -0.92
C ALA A 214 -14.69 13.98 0.06
N SER A 215 -15.87 13.50 -0.35
CA SER A 215 -17.04 13.44 0.52
C SER A 215 -16.91 12.29 1.52
N ASN A 216 -17.62 12.37 2.64
CA ASN A 216 -17.68 11.25 3.62
C ASN A 216 -18.20 9.95 2.99
N ASN A 217 -19.11 10.05 2.02
CA ASN A 217 -19.61 8.88 1.30
C ASN A 217 -18.48 8.18 0.52
N LEU A 218 -17.53 8.93 -0.06
CA LEU A 218 -16.39 8.32 -0.73
C LEU A 218 -15.41 7.68 0.27
N VAL A 219 -15.23 8.27 1.46
CA VAL A 219 -14.44 7.64 2.53
C VAL A 219 -15.06 6.30 2.93
N GLN A 220 -16.38 6.28 3.16
CA GLN A 220 -17.11 5.04 3.50
C GLN A 220 -17.07 4.01 2.38
N ALA A 221 -17.16 4.44 1.12
CA ALA A 221 -16.99 3.54 -0.02
C ALA A 221 -15.59 2.91 -0.04
N CYS A 222 -14.52 3.68 0.18
CA CYS A 222 -13.17 3.14 0.26
C CYS A 222 -12.98 2.20 1.45
N GLN A 223 -13.68 2.43 2.56
CA GLN A 223 -13.70 1.52 3.69
C GLN A 223 -14.39 0.18 3.35
N GLN A 224 -15.51 0.23 2.62
CA GLN A 224 -16.19 -0.99 2.14
C GLN A 224 -15.33 -1.77 1.15
N GLU A 225 -14.62 -1.09 0.25
CA GLU A 225 -13.65 -1.72 -0.66
C GLU A 225 -12.53 -2.43 0.12
N ALA A 226 -12.01 -1.81 1.19
CA ALA A 226 -11.01 -2.42 2.05
C ALA A 226 -11.55 -3.70 2.72
N SER A 227 -12.75 -3.65 3.28
CA SER A 227 -13.39 -4.83 3.89
C SER A 227 -13.65 -5.94 2.87
N HIS A 228 -14.03 -5.57 1.65
CA HIS A 228 -14.24 -6.52 0.56
C HIS A 228 -12.94 -7.25 0.19
N ILE A 229 -11.85 -6.50 0.01
CA ILE A 229 -10.52 -7.07 -0.27
C ILE A 229 -10.06 -7.98 0.87
N ALA A 230 -10.21 -7.54 2.13
CA ALA A 230 -9.83 -8.34 3.29
C ALA A 230 -10.59 -9.68 3.33
N ASN A 231 -11.89 -9.66 3.08
CA ASN A 231 -12.71 -10.87 3.02
C ASN A 231 -12.27 -11.78 1.86
N MET A 232 -12.00 -11.25 0.67
CA MET A 232 -11.50 -12.06 -0.46
C MET A 232 -10.19 -12.78 -0.13
N ILE A 233 -9.27 -12.12 0.58
CA ILE A 233 -7.99 -12.71 0.99
C ILE A 233 -8.24 -13.81 2.02
N SER A 234 -8.99 -13.50 3.10
CA SER A 234 -9.23 -14.44 4.20
C SER A 234 -10.07 -15.66 3.77
N THR A 235 -10.95 -15.51 2.78
CA THR A 235 -11.72 -16.63 2.20
C THR A 235 -10.98 -17.36 1.08
N ASN A 236 -9.73 -16.97 0.77
CA ASN A 236 -8.92 -17.52 -0.31
C ASN A 236 -9.68 -17.55 -1.66
N HIS A 237 -10.36 -16.44 -1.97
CA HIS A 237 -11.19 -16.28 -3.16
C HIS A 237 -10.38 -16.59 -4.44
N PRO A 238 -10.98 -17.18 -5.50
CA PRO A 238 -10.25 -17.57 -6.71
C PRO A 238 -9.44 -16.44 -7.37
N THR A 239 -9.92 -15.20 -7.32
CA THR A 239 -9.18 -14.03 -7.84
C THR A 239 -7.87 -13.76 -7.09
N ILE A 240 -7.83 -14.07 -5.79
CA ILE A 240 -6.62 -13.98 -4.95
C ILE A 240 -5.72 -15.18 -5.23
N ARG A 241 -6.28 -16.40 -5.12
CA ARG A 241 -5.53 -17.66 -5.22
C ARG A 241 -4.80 -17.84 -6.54
N TYR A 242 -5.42 -17.48 -7.66
CA TYR A 242 -4.86 -17.69 -8.99
C TYR A 242 -3.99 -16.52 -9.48
N ASN A 243 -3.89 -15.45 -8.71
CA ASN A 243 -3.00 -14.34 -9.04
C ASN A 243 -1.63 -14.53 -8.36
N ALA A 244 -0.55 -14.53 -9.15
CA ALA A 244 0.79 -14.78 -8.63
C ALA A 244 1.24 -13.77 -7.56
N TYR A 245 0.79 -12.51 -7.62
CA TYR A 245 1.12 -11.48 -6.63
C TYR A 245 0.27 -11.63 -5.37
N LEU A 246 -1.05 -11.85 -5.54
CA LEU A 246 -2.01 -11.87 -4.42
C LEU A 246 -2.03 -13.20 -3.66
N SER A 247 -1.69 -14.31 -4.32
CA SER A 247 -1.66 -15.65 -3.72
C SER A 247 -0.67 -15.80 -2.56
N LEU A 248 0.25 -14.83 -2.39
CA LEU A 248 1.13 -14.74 -1.24
C LEU A 248 0.42 -14.31 0.05
N LEU A 249 -0.71 -13.64 -0.06
CA LEU A 249 -1.42 -13.08 1.08
C LEU A 249 -2.21 -14.20 1.77
N SER A 250 -1.89 -14.48 3.03
CA SER A 250 -2.53 -15.55 3.80
C SER A 250 -3.70 -15.08 4.66
N SER A 251 -3.67 -13.81 5.09
CA SER A 251 -4.74 -13.20 5.87
C SER A 251 -4.69 -11.67 5.72
N ALA A 252 -5.82 -11.03 5.98
CA ALA A 252 -5.96 -9.58 6.01
C ALA A 252 -7.00 -9.20 7.05
N HIS A 253 -6.64 -8.27 7.95
CA HIS A 253 -7.53 -7.78 9.00
C HIS A 253 -7.51 -6.26 9.06
N HIS A 254 -8.65 -5.66 9.41
CA HIS A 254 -8.71 -4.23 9.69
C HIS A 254 -7.95 -3.93 10.97
N TYR A 255 -7.13 -2.88 10.93
CA TYR A 255 -6.57 -2.31 12.14
C TYR A 255 -7.57 -1.29 12.71
N HIS A 256 -8.16 -1.61 13.86
CA HIS A 256 -8.86 -0.63 14.70
C HIS A 256 -7.95 -0.30 15.89
N ASN A 257 -7.85 0.99 16.23
CA ASN A 257 -7.16 1.45 17.45
C ASN A 257 -8.01 1.20 18.72
N ASP A 258 -8.88 0.21 18.70
CA ASP A 258 -9.79 -0.11 19.80
C ASP A 258 -9.14 -1.12 20.77
N ASP A 259 -7.86 -0.94 21.08
CA ASP A 259 -7.26 -1.52 22.30
C ASP A 259 -7.58 -0.58 23.48
N ASP A 260 -8.87 -0.41 23.76
CA ASP A 260 -9.30 -0.48 25.16
C ASP A 260 -9.37 -1.97 25.45
N GLY A 261 -8.43 -2.47 26.26
CA GLY A 261 -8.30 -3.88 26.56
C GLY A 261 -9.52 -4.44 27.26
N ASP A 262 -10.45 -4.97 26.49
CA ASP A 262 -11.40 -5.98 26.93
C ASP A 262 -10.85 -7.33 26.48
N ASP A 263 -10.16 -7.99 27.40
CA ASP A 263 -9.92 -9.43 27.35
C ASP A 263 -11.29 -10.12 27.15
N GLU A 264 -11.58 -10.59 25.94
CA GLU A 264 -12.58 -11.64 25.76
C GLU A 264 -11.96 -12.94 26.31
N GLU A 265 -12.06 -13.11 27.63
CA GLU A 265 -12.08 -14.44 28.25
C GLU A 265 -13.26 -15.20 27.62
N GLU A 266 -12.95 -16.11 26.69
CA GLU A 266 -13.90 -17.13 26.25
C GLU A 266 -14.21 -18.03 27.45
N ASP A 267 -15.33 -17.75 28.12
CA ASP A 267 -16.00 -18.65 29.06
C ASP A 267 -16.43 -19.92 28.29
N GLU A 268 -15.57 -20.95 28.28
CA GLU A 268 -16.00 -22.33 28.03
C GLU A 268 -16.87 -22.78 29.24
N LYS A 269 -18.18 -22.56 29.12
CA LYS A 269 -19.19 -23.31 29.87
C LYS A 269 -19.56 -24.55 29.07
N ASP A 270 -18.94 -25.67 29.41
CA ASP A 270 -19.50 -26.98 29.12
C ASP A 270 -20.38 -27.39 30.30
N ASP A 271 -21.69 -27.24 30.09
CA ASP A 271 -22.74 -27.93 30.83
C ASP A 271 -22.76 -29.40 30.37
N ASP A 272 -22.37 -30.33 31.22
CA ASP A 272 -22.72 -31.75 31.09
C ASP A 272 -23.27 -32.24 32.44
N ASP A 273 -24.60 -32.33 32.50
CA ASP A 273 -25.36 -32.98 33.56
C ASP A 273 -25.33 -34.52 33.42
N ASP A 274 -25.24 -35.17 34.59
CA ASP A 274 -25.81 -36.46 34.98
C ASP A 274 -25.40 -37.77 34.26
N ASP A 275 -24.72 -38.68 34.99
CA ASP A 275 -25.38 -39.86 35.58
C ASP A 275 -24.38 -40.77 36.35
N ASP A 276 -24.79 -41.14 37.57
CA ASP A 276 -24.59 -42.41 38.30
C ASP A 276 -23.31 -43.26 38.09
N ASP A 277 -22.53 -43.51 39.16
CA ASP A 277 -22.78 -44.68 40.03
C ASP A 277 -21.65 -44.92 41.06
N GLU A 278 -22.10 -45.42 42.21
CA GLU A 278 -21.42 -46.22 43.24
C GLU A 278 -19.88 -46.40 43.32
N ASN A 279 -19.35 -45.90 44.45
CA ASN A 279 -18.78 -46.73 45.55
C ASN A 279 -17.25 -47.08 45.57
N ILE A 280 -16.72 -47.05 46.80
CA ILE A 280 -15.57 -47.84 47.34
C ILE A 280 -14.14 -47.22 47.37
N ARG A 281 -13.80 -46.70 48.57
CA ARG A 281 -12.57 -46.89 49.40
C ARG A 281 -11.25 -46.12 49.12
N LYS A 282 -10.92 -45.29 50.13
CA LYS A 282 -9.71 -45.27 51.01
C LYS A 282 -8.28 -45.34 50.42
N CYS A 283 -7.51 -44.32 50.85
CA CYS A 283 -6.13 -44.29 51.42
C CYS A 283 -5.28 -43.24 50.67
N ALA A 284 -4.87 -42.11 51.25
CA ALA A 284 -3.92 -41.93 52.36
C ALA A 284 -2.57 -42.63 52.12
N MET A 285 -1.61 -41.87 51.58
CA MET A 285 -0.21 -41.82 52.00
C MET A 285 0.31 -40.40 51.80
#